data_AF-A0A7X7R7S5-F1
#
_entry.id   AF-A0A7X7R7S5-F1
#
_cell.length_a   1.000
_cell.length_b   1.000
_cell.length_c   1.000
_cell.angle_alpha   90.00
_cell.angle_beta   90.00
_cell.angle_gamma   90.00
#
_symmetry.space_group_name_H-M   'P 1'
#
loop_
_entity.id
_entity.type
_entity.pdbx_description
1 polymer ?
#
loop_
_entity_poly.entity_id
_entity_poly.type
_entity_poly.pdbx_seq_one_letter_code
_entity_poly.pdbx_strand_id
1 'polypeptide(L)' 'MSRVALVTGGMGGLGEAICIKLAALGYKVVTTHSPNNTKASEWLH' A
#
# COMPACT_ATOMS: atom_id res chain seq x y z
N MET A 1 -2.57 4.41 20.09
CA MET A 1 -2.26 5.13 18.83
C MET A 1 -1.57 4.16 17.88
N SER A 2 -2.16 3.83 16.72
CA SER A 2 -1.47 3.00 15.71
C SER A 2 -0.43 3.84 14.97
N ARG A 3 0.80 3.32 14.79
CA ARG A 3 1.81 3.96 13.94
C ARG A 3 1.36 3.92 12.48
N VAL A 4 1.68 4.97 11.72
CA VAL A 4 1.41 5.05 10.28
C VAL A 4 2.63 4.57 9.51
N ALA A 5 2.45 3.66 8.55
CA ALA A 5 3.50 3.19 7.66
C ALA A 5 3.21 3.60 6.22
N LEU A 6 4.11 4.39 5.63
CA LEU A 6 4.05 4.78 4.21
C LEU A 6 4.82 3.75 3.37
N VAL A 7 4.14 3.10 2.42
CA VAL A 7 4.72 2.14 1.48
C VAL A 7 4.64 2.72 0.07
N THR A 8 5.79 3.04 -0.54
CA THR A 8 5.83 3.51 -1.93
C THR A 8 5.64 2.36 -2.91
N GLY A 9 4.84 2.58 -3.96
CA GLY A 9 4.58 1.54 -4.97
C GLY A 9 3.84 0.31 -4.43
N GLY A 10 2.96 0.47 -3.44
CA GLY A 10 2.28 -0.64 -2.77
C GLY A 10 1.02 -1.16 -3.47
N MET A 11 0.60 -0.54 -4.56
CA MET A 11 -0.54 -0.99 -5.39
C MET A 11 -0.12 -2.11 -6.35
N GLY A 12 0.37 -3.23 -5.80
CA GLY A 12 0.68 -4.48 -6.51
C GLY A 12 2.03 -5.12 -6.13
N GLY A 13 2.17 -6.40 -6.48
CA GLY A 13 3.43 -7.15 -6.37
C GLY A 13 4.01 -7.18 -4.94
N LEU A 14 5.31 -6.91 -4.81
CA LEU A 14 5.99 -6.92 -3.50
C LEU A 14 5.46 -5.81 -2.58
N GLY A 15 5.14 -4.63 -3.12
CA GLY A 15 4.65 -3.51 -2.33
C GLY A 15 3.31 -3.82 -1.66
N GLU A 16 2.44 -4.57 -2.34
CA GLU A 16 1.18 -5.05 -1.77
C GLU A 16 1.41 -6.05 -0.63
N ALA A 17 2.32 -7.02 -0.83
CA ALA A 17 2.67 -7.99 0.22
C ALA A 17 3.21 -7.30 1.48
N ILE A 18 3.99 -6.24 1.32
CA ILE A 18 4.48 -5.40 2.42
C ILE A 18 3.31 -4.68 3.11
N CYS A 19 2.38 -4.09 2.36
CA CYS A 19 1.19 -3.44 2.91
C CYS A 19 0.36 -4.42 3.76
N ILE A 20 0.11 -5.63 3.25
CA ILE A 20 -0.64 -6.68 3.95
C ILE A 20 0.08 -7.07 5.25
N LYS A 21 1.40 -7.27 5.20
CA LYS A 21 2.17 -7.65 6.39
C LYS A 21 2.14 -6.56 7.47
N LEU A 22 2.28 -5.28 7.08
CA LEU A 22 2.25 -4.15 8.02
C LEU A 22 0.85 -3.96 8.62
N ALA A 23 -0.21 -4.14 7.82
CA ALA A 23 -1.58 -4.12 8.34
C ALA A 23 -1.81 -5.23 9.37
N ALA A 24 -1.34 -6.45 9.09
CA ALA A 24 -1.42 -7.58 10.03
C ALA A 24 -0.63 -7.36 11.33
N LEU A 25 0.41 -6.52 11.31
CA LEU A 25 1.17 -6.10 12.49
C LEU A 25 0.52 -4.92 13.25
N GLY A 26 -0.64 -4.43 12.81
CA GLY A 26 -1.41 -3.38 13.50
C GLY A 26 -1.02 -1.96 13.12
N TYR A 27 -0.30 -1.76 12.01
CA TYR A 27 0.00 -0.42 11.49
C TYR A 27 -1.18 0.12 10.67
N LYS A 28 -1.37 1.45 10.71
CA LYS A 28 -2.20 2.13 9.70
C LYS A 28 -1.35 2.30 8.44
N VAL A 29 -1.68 1.58 7.38
CA VAL A 29 -0.90 1.59 6.14
C VAL A 29 -1.41 2.67 5.19
N VAL A 30 -0.49 3.40 4.58
CA VAL A 30 -0.73 4.33 3.48
C VAL A 30 0.17 3.92 2.33
N THR A 31 -0.35 3.88 1.11
CA THR A 31 0.45 3.54 -0.07
C THR A 31 0.34 4.56 -1.18
N THR A 32 1.39 4.67 -1.99
CA THR A 32 1.43 5.52 -3.18
C THR A 32 1.59 4.68 -4.44
N HIS A 33 1.19 5.24 -5.57
CA HIS A 33 1.49 4.75 -6.90
C HIS A 33 2.16 5.87 -7.72
N SER A 34 2.84 5.50 -8.79
CA SER A 34 3.38 6.46 -9.77
C SER A 34 2.25 7.02 -10.63
N PRO A 35 2.34 8.28 -11.11
CA PRO A 35 1.29 8.89 -11.94
C PRO A 35 0.92 8.11 -13.20
N ASN A 36 1.87 7.34 -13.75
CA ASN A 36 1.67 6.52 -14.95
C ASN A 36 1.18 5.10 -14.64
N ASN A 37 0.86 4.77 -13.38
CA ASN A 37 0.34 3.46 -13.02
C ASN A 37 -1.11 3.33 -13.52
N THR A 38 -1.28 2.69 -14.66
CA THR A 38 -2.60 2.43 -15.27
C THR A 38 -3.45 1.43 -14.48
N LYS A 39 -2.88 0.73 -13.50
CA LYS A 39 -3.57 -0.26 -12.66
C LYS A 39 -4.01 0.30 -11.31
N ALA A 40 -3.67 1.55 -10.98
CA ALA A 40 -4.00 2.13 -9.68
C ALA A 40 -5.52 2.19 -9.43
N SER A 41 -6.32 2.43 -10.48
CA SER A 41 -7.78 2.44 -10.41
C SER A 41 -8.36 1.09 -9.98
N GLU A 42 -7.76 -0.02 -10.42
CA GLU A 42 -8.18 -1.38 -10.06
C GLU A 42 -8.08 -1.65 -8.54
N TRP A 43 -7.21 -0.90 -7.86
CA TRP A 43 -6.95 -1.05 -6.43
C TRP A 43 -7.83 -0.17 -5.54
N LEU A 44 -8.50 0.85 -6.11
CA LEU A 44 -9.29 1.85 -5.39
C LEU A 44 -10.80 1.59 -5.41
N HIS A 45 -11.21 0.39 -5.84
CA HIS A 45 -12.60 -0.03 -5.93
C HIS A 45 -13.23 -0.36 -4.57
#